data_AF-A0AAV5S7X0-F1
#
_entry.id   AF-A0AAV5S7X0-F1
#
_cell.length_a   1.000
_cell.length_b   1.000
_cell.length_c   1.000
_cell.angle_alpha   90.00
_cell.angle_beta   90.00
_cell.angle_gamma   90.00
#
_symmetry.space_group_name_H-M   'P 1'
#
loop_
_entity.id
_entity.type
_entity.pdbx_description
1 polymer ?
#
loop_
_entity_poly.entity_id
_entity_poly.type
_entity_poly.pdbx_seq_one_letter_code
_entity_poly.pdbx_strand_id
1 'polypeptide(L)'
;MSEFDELLHLEEDFYNEGYQEGHNENLKSNFLEGKQFGLQVGFQRFVLLGQMVGICDVLDSMNLQSSALSKNVQSIRDLISKIGMTNDDENVEELEKIMIKLKNKFRTIMITFQRIMKKDKREPFTFEIIEEISRIIAGEVQGFVEDEDVSEAKTSQDQAQAW
;
A
#
# COMPACT_ATOMS: atom_id res chain seq x y z
N MET A 1 51.51 1.42 27.83
CA MET A 1 50.35 1.28 28.73
C MET A 1 50.53 -0.06 29.43
N SER A 2 50.27 -0.15 30.74
CA SER A 2 50.45 -1.41 31.48
C SER A 2 49.34 -2.39 31.08
N GLU A 3 49.60 -3.70 30.97
CA GLU A 3 48.54 -4.73 30.79
C GLU A 3 47.42 -4.60 31.86
N PHE A 4 47.76 -4.05 33.02
CA PHE A 4 46.81 -3.80 34.10
C PHE A 4 45.87 -2.61 33.84
N ASP A 5 46.30 -1.62 33.07
CA ASP A 5 45.44 -0.49 32.67
C ASP A 5 44.43 -0.93 31.60
N GLU A 6 44.84 -1.78 30.65
CA GLU A 6 43.94 -2.35 29.64
C GLU A 6 42.85 -3.21 30.29
N LEU A 7 43.19 -4.01 31.31
CA LEU A 7 42.19 -4.80 32.05
C LEU A 7 41.19 -3.93 32.81
N LEU A 8 41.60 -2.75 33.28
CA LEU A 8 40.75 -1.81 34.03
C LEU A 8 39.72 -1.12 33.11
N HIS A 9 40.06 -0.90 31.84
CA HIS A 9 39.18 -0.31 30.83
C HIS A 9 38.39 -1.33 30.01
N LEU A 10 38.72 -2.61 30.11
CA LEU A 10 38.11 -3.68 29.32
C LEU A 10 36.57 -3.73 29.41
N GLU A 11 36.00 -3.52 30.60
CA GLU A 11 34.55 -3.47 30.77
C GLU A 11 33.95 -2.29 29.99
N GLU A 12 34.53 -1.09 30.13
CA GLU A 12 34.07 0.12 29.44
C GLU A 12 34.23 0.00 27.92
N ASP A 13 35.31 -0.63 27.45
CA ASP A 13 35.53 -0.92 26.04
C ASP A 13 34.47 -1.88 25.48
N PHE A 14 34.16 -2.99 26.17
CA PHE A 14 33.09 -3.92 25.77
C PHE A 14 31.69 -3.29 25.84
N TYR A 15 31.42 -2.42 26.81
CA TYR A 15 30.16 -1.68 26.86
C TYR A 15 30.03 -0.74 25.66
N ASN A 16 31.09 0.00 25.33
CA ASN A 16 31.10 0.89 24.18
C ASN A 16 30.99 0.11 22.86
N GLU A 17 31.67 -1.02 22.74
CA GLU A 17 31.59 -1.91 21.58
C GLU A 17 30.18 -2.45 21.41
N GLY A 18 29.59 -3.05 22.45
CA GLY A 18 28.24 -3.59 22.40
C GLY A 18 27.17 -2.52 22.16
N TYR A 19 27.33 -1.31 22.72
CA TYR A 19 26.45 -0.18 22.43
C TYR A 19 26.55 0.25 20.96
N GLN A 20 27.77 0.37 20.42
CA GLN A 20 27.96 0.77 19.03
C GLN A 20 27.46 -0.30 18.06
N GLU A 21 27.72 -1.58 18.36
CA GLU A 21 27.23 -2.71 17.57
C GLU A 21 25.71 -2.73 17.55
N GLY A 22 25.08 -2.72 18.72
CA GLY A 22 23.62 -2.68 18.84
C GLY A 22 23.02 -1.44 18.18
N HIS A 23 23.61 -0.26 18.33
CA HIS A 23 23.15 0.96 17.69
C HIS A 23 23.22 0.85 16.15
N ASN A 24 24.34 0.37 15.62
CA ASN A 24 24.55 0.23 14.18
C ASN A 24 23.62 -0.83 13.56
N GLU A 25 23.43 -1.95 14.24
CA GLU A 25 22.52 -3.01 13.80
C GLU A 25 21.06 -2.53 13.81
N ASN A 26 20.62 -1.90 14.91
CA ASN A 26 19.29 -1.31 15.01
C ASN A 26 19.04 -0.26 13.92
N LEU A 27 19.97 0.67 13.69
CA LEU A 27 19.83 1.68 12.63
C LEU A 27 19.65 1.04 11.26
N LYS A 28 20.44 0.00 10.96
CA LYS A 28 20.36 -0.71 9.68
C LYS A 28 19.06 -1.50 9.55
N SER A 29 18.64 -2.19 10.61
CA SER A 29 17.40 -2.99 10.63
C SER A 29 16.18 -2.08 10.44
N ASN A 30 16.06 -1.03 11.26
CA ASN A 30 14.98 -0.05 11.19
C ASN A 30 14.88 0.62 9.82
N PHE A 31 16.02 0.97 9.21
CA PHE A 31 16.03 1.56 7.88
C PHE A 31 15.51 0.59 6.81
N LEU A 32 15.95 -0.67 6.87
CA LEU A 32 15.51 -1.70 5.92
C LEU A 32 14.01 -2.00 6.10
N GLU A 33 13.56 -2.13 7.33
CA GLU A 33 12.15 -2.38 7.67
C GLU A 33 11.27 -1.23 7.19
N GLY A 34 11.61 0.02 7.53
CA GLY A 34 10.85 1.19 7.08
C GLY A 34 10.75 1.27 5.56
N LYS A 35 11.81 0.89 4.85
CA LYS A 35 11.80 0.81 3.38
C LYS A 35 10.88 -0.30 2.87
N GLN A 36 10.91 -1.49 3.47
CA GLN A 36 10.04 -2.61 3.09
C GLN A 36 8.57 -2.28 3.36
N PHE A 37 8.28 -1.74 4.53
CA PHE A 37 6.96 -1.27 4.92
C PHE A 37 6.43 -0.22 3.96
N GLY A 38 7.22 0.80 3.64
CA GLY A 38 6.85 1.83 2.68
C GLY A 38 6.53 1.26 1.29
N LEU A 39 7.32 0.29 0.82
CA LEU A 39 7.08 -0.39 -0.46
C LEU A 39 5.77 -1.20 -0.43
N GLN A 40 5.51 -1.93 0.65
CA GLN A 40 4.29 -2.72 0.82
C GLN A 40 3.05 -1.82 0.84
N VAL A 41 3.06 -0.76 1.65
CA VAL A 41 1.95 0.20 1.72
C VAL A 41 1.73 0.89 0.36
N GLY A 42 2.81 1.25 -0.34
CA GLY A 42 2.75 1.76 -1.70
C GLY A 42 2.07 0.78 -2.64
N PHE A 43 2.51 -0.49 -2.68
CA PHE A 43 1.90 -1.51 -3.53
C PHE A 43 0.39 -1.66 -3.26
N GLN A 44 -0.02 -1.74 -1.99
CA GLN A 44 -1.43 -1.88 -1.61
C GLN A 44 -2.27 -0.68 -2.03
N ARG A 45 -1.72 0.54 -1.95
CA ARG A 45 -2.41 1.77 -2.38
C ARG A 45 -2.60 1.84 -3.91
N PHE A 46 -1.64 1.32 -4.67
CA PHE A 46 -1.60 1.48 -6.13
C PHE A 46 -2.09 0.26 -6.93
N VAL A 47 -2.20 -0.94 -6.34
CA VAL A 47 -2.63 -2.15 -7.06
C VAL A 47 -3.99 -1.98 -7.74
N LEU A 48 -4.96 -1.36 -7.05
CA LEU A 48 -6.28 -1.11 -7.60
C LEU A 48 -6.23 -0.15 -8.81
N LEU A 49 -5.35 0.85 -8.78
CA LEU A 49 -5.15 1.77 -9.90
C LEU A 49 -4.61 1.02 -11.12
N GLY A 50 -3.62 0.15 -10.91
CA GLY A 50 -3.08 -0.71 -11.97
C GLY A 50 -4.16 -1.60 -12.59
N GLN A 51 -5.02 -2.22 -11.77
CA GLN A 51 -6.15 -3.01 -12.26
C GLN A 51 -7.15 -2.17 -13.04
N MET A 52 -7.49 -0.97 -12.57
CA MET A 52 -8.39 -0.07 -13.30
C MET A 52 -7.84 0.27 -14.68
N VAL A 53 -6.55 0.60 -14.78
CA VAL A 53 -5.87 0.87 -16.06
C VAL A 53 -5.90 -0.36 -16.97
N GLY A 54 -5.53 -1.53 -16.46
CA GLY A 54 -5.53 -2.76 -17.25
C GLY A 54 -6.91 -3.12 -17.78
N ILE A 55 -7.96 -2.95 -16.98
CA ILE A 55 -9.34 -3.16 -17.44
C ILE A 55 -9.72 -2.11 -18.50
N CYS A 56 -9.35 -0.84 -18.32
CA CYS A 56 -9.54 0.19 -19.34
C CYS A 56 -8.87 -0.17 -20.67
N ASP A 57 -7.63 -0.68 -20.66
CA ASP A 57 -6.92 -1.14 -21.86
C ASP A 57 -7.67 -2.26 -22.57
N VAL A 58 -8.16 -3.25 -21.81
CA VAL A 58 -8.98 -4.33 -22.36
C VAL A 58 -10.27 -3.78 -22.96
N LEU A 59 -10.98 -2.88 -22.28
CA LEU A 59 -12.22 -2.28 -22.78
C LEU A 59 -12.02 -1.51 -24.10
N ASP A 60 -10.92 -0.76 -24.21
CA ASP A 60 -10.55 -0.06 -25.44
C ASP A 60 -10.29 -1.06 -26.59
N SER A 61 -9.60 -2.16 -26.30
CA SER A 61 -9.31 -3.22 -27.29
C SER A 61 -10.56 -3.92 -27.82
N MET A 62 -11.65 -3.97 -27.04
CA MET A 62 -12.91 -4.60 -27.45
C MET A 62 -13.71 -3.76 -28.47
N ASN A 63 -13.32 -2.51 -28.72
CA ASN A 63 -13.94 -1.62 -29.72
C ASN A 63 -15.48 -1.53 -29.63
N LEU A 64 -16.02 -1.37 -28.42
CA LEU A 64 -17.45 -1.48 -28.09
C LEU A 64 -18.38 -0.39 -28.65
N GLN A 65 -17.89 0.47 -29.56
CA GLN A 65 -18.64 1.56 -30.24
C GLN A 65 -19.49 2.42 -29.28
N SER A 66 -19.02 2.62 -28.05
CA SER A 66 -19.71 3.39 -27.01
C SER A 66 -18.93 4.67 -26.69
N SER A 67 -19.47 5.80 -27.16
CA SER A 67 -18.89 7.14 -26.89
C SER A 67 -18.95 7.52 -25.40
N ALA A 68 -19.94 7.01 -24.67
CA ALA A 68 -20.04 7.22 -23.22
C ALA A 68 -18.97 6.41 -22.45
N LEU A 69 -18.72 5.16 -22.87
CA LEU A 69 -17.72 4.30 -22.23
C LEU A 69 -16.31 4.84 -22.47
N SER A 70 -15.97 5.16 -23.71
CA SER A 70 -14.66 5.73 -24.08
C SER A 70 -14.36 7.04 -23.34
N LYS A 71 -15.35 7.94 -23.22
CA LYS A 71 -15.18 9.17 -22.41
C LYS A 71 -14.90 8.89 -20.94
N ASN A 72 -15.59 7.91 -20.36
CA ASN A 72 -15.36 7.54 -18.96
C ASN A 72 -13.99 6.87 -18.77
N VAL A 73 -13.56 6.01 -19.70
CA VAL A 73 -12.23 5.40 -19.72
C VAL A 73 -11.15 6.48 -19.78
N GLN A 74 -11.25 7.44 -20.72
CA GLN A 74 -10.30 8.54 -20.82
C GLN A 74 -10.25 9.36 -19.52
N SER A 75 -11.41 9.65 -18.94
CA SER A 75 -11.48 10.40 -17.68
C SER A 75 -10.82 9.68 -16.50
N ILE A 76 -10.80 8.34 -16.49
CA ILE A 76 -10.04 7.57 -15.49
C ILE A 76 -8.54 7.72 -15.72
N ARG A 77 -8.07 7.61 -16.97
CA ARG A 77 -6.65 7.81 -17.31
C ARG A 77 -6.18 9.20 -16.92
N ASP A 78 -6.97 10.23 -17.21
CA ASP A 78 -6.66 11.62 -16.86
C ASP A 78 -6.56 11.81 -15.33
N LEU A 79 -7.44 11.17 -14.56
CA LEU A 79 -7.39 11.23 -13.09
C LEU A 79 -6.15 10.51 -12.55
N ILE A 80 -5.83 9.33 -13.08
CA ILE A 80 -4.64 8.57 -12.64
C ILE A 80 -3.35 9.30 -13.00
N SER A 81 -3.30 9.98 -14.15
CA SER A 81 -2.11 10.74 -14.57
C SER A 81 -1.73 11.91 -13.65
N LYS A 82 -2.67 12.36 -12.80
CA LYS A 82 -2.45 13.45 -11.84
C LYS A 82 -1.91 12.97 -10.50
N ILE A 83 -1.90 11.66 -10.26
CA ILE A 83 -1.45 11.10 -8.98
C ILE A 83 0.07 11.22 -8.89
N GLY A 84 0.54 11.94 -7.87
CA GLY A 84 1.96 11.99 -7.52
C GLY A 84 2.48 10.64 -7.03
N MET A 85 3.77 10.39 -7.26
CA MET A 85 4.45 9.14 -6.90
C MET A 85 5.35 9.27 -5.68
N THR A 86 5.29 10.41 -4.98
CA THR A 86 6.03 10.67 -3.75
C THR A 86 5.12 10.47 -2.52
N ASN A 87 5.74 10.23 -1.36
CA ASN A 87 5.04 9.92 -0.11
C ASN A 87 4.99 11.12 0.85
N ASP A 88 4.99 12.34 0.33
CA ASP A 88 4.72 13.55 1.12
C ASP A 88 3.23 13.70 1.41
N ASP A 89 2.91 14.42 2.49
CA ASP A 89 1.55 14.53 3.01
C ASP A 89 0.55 15.09 1.99
N GLU A 90 0.98 16.03 1.14
CA GLU A 90 0.15 16.64 0.10
C GLU A 90 -0.25 15.60 -0.96
N ASN A 91 0.72 14.84 -1.47
CA ASN A 91 0.46 13.78 -2.45
C ASN A 91 -0.37 12.63 -1.88
N VAL A 92 -0.20 12.29 -0.59
CA VAL A 92 -1.01 11.28 0.09
C VAL A 92 -2.47 11.75 0.19
N GLU A 93 -2.70 12.99 0.63
CA GLU A 93 -4.06 13.55 0.74
C GLU A 93 -4.73 13.67 -0.65
N GLU A 94 -3.98 14.07 -1.68
CA GLU A 94 -4.49 14.13 -3.04
C GLU A 94 -4.85 12.74 -3.58
N LEU A 95 -4.01 11.73 -3.35
CA LEU A 95 -4.27 10.34 -3.73
C LEU A 95 -5.61 9.86 -3.15
N GLU A 96 -5.86 10.09 -1.85
CA GLU A 96 -7.11 9.67 -1.19
C GLU A 96 -8.34 10.34 -1.82
N LYS A 97 -8.26 11.64 -2.11
CA LYS A 97 -9.32 12.40 -2.79
C LYS A 97 -9.57 11.89 -4.21
N ILE A 98 -8.52 11.62 -4.98
CA ILE A 98 -8.62 11.12 -6.36
C ILE A 98 -9.18 9.68 -6.34
N MET A 99 -8.76 8.86 -5.39
CA MET A 99 -9.21 7.47 -5.26
C MET A 99 -10.72 7.37 -5.11
N ILE A 100 -11.35 8.21 -4.28
CA ILE A 100 -12.81 8.23 -4.13
C ILE A 100 -13.51 8.51 -5.47
N LYS A 101 -12.99 9.48 -6.24
CA LYS A 101 -13.51 9.84 -7.56
C LYS A 101 -13.33 8.69 -8.56
N LEU A 102 -12.17 8.04 -8.54
CA LEU A 102 -11.86 6.90 -9.40
C LEU A 102 -12.80 5.73 -9.13
N LYS A 103 -12.97 5.31 -7.88
CA LYS A 103 -13.89 4.20 -7.51
C LYS A 103 -15.30 4.44 -8.03
N ASN A 104 -15.84 5.64 -7.83
CA ASN A 104 -17.20 5.99 -8.29
C ASN A 104 -17.33 6.02 -9.82
N LYS A 105 -16.33 6.55 -10.50
CA LYS A 105 -16.29 6.57 -11.96
C LYS A 105 -16.14 5.17 -12.54
N PHE A 106 -15.31 4.34 -11.93
CA PHE A 106 -15.07 2.97 -12.36
C PHE A 106 -16.33 2.10 -12.20
N ARG A 107 -17.11 2.27 -11.11
CA ARG A 107 -18.45 1.68 -10.98
C ARG A 107 -19.35 2.01 -12.18
N THR A 108 -19.32 3.25 -12.65
CA THR A 108 -20.11 3.69 -13.82
C THR A 108 -19.67 3.00 -15.11
N ILE A 109 -18.35 2.79 -15.30
CA ILE A 109 -17.80 2.02 -16.41
C ILE A 109 -18.35 0.59 -16.36
N MET A 110 -18.33 -0.05 -15.19
CA MET A 110 -18.76 -1.44 -15.05
C MET A 110 -20.24 -1.63 -15.34
N ILE A 111 -21.09 -0.76 -14.81
CA ILE A 111 -22.53 -0.76 -15.12
C ILE A 111 -22.77 -0.56 -16.63
N THR A 112 -22.05 0.37 -17.24
CA THR A 112 -22.19 0.67 -18.68
C THR A 112 -21.73 -0.52 -19.52
N PHE A 113 -20.59 -1.11 -19.20
CA PHE A 113 -20.04 -2.28 -19.86
C PHE A 113 -20.98 -3.48 -19.76
N GLN A 114 -21.48 -3.78 -18.56
CA GLN A 114 -22.42 -4.89 -18.35
C GLN A 114 -23.70 -4.71 -19.18
N ARG A 115 -24.22 -3.48 -19.26
CA ARG A 115 -25.40 -3.16 -20.08
C ARG A 115 -25.15 -3.35 -21.58
N ILE A 116 -23.93 -3.10 -22.06
CA ILE A 116 -23.54 -3.36 -23.45
C ILE A 116 -23.42 -4.86 -23.69
N MET A 117 -22.83 -5.57 -22.73
CA MET A 117 -22.56 -7.00 -22.87
C MET A 117 -23.83 -7.85 -22.89
N LYS A 118 -24.88 -7.48 -22.14
CA LYS A 118 -26.31 -7.93 -22.21
C LYS A 118 -26.63 -9.39 -22.58
N LYS A 119 -25.64 -10.29 -22.52
CA LYS A 119 -25.68 -11.68 -22.94
C LYS A 119 -25.19 -12.52 -21.78
N ASP A 120 -25.99 -13.53 -21.51
CA ASP A 120 -25.90 -14.52 -20.44
C ASP A 120 -26.34 -14.09 -19.04
N LYS A 121 -27.06 -15.02 -18.41
CA LYS A 121 -27.40 -15.09 -16.97
C LYS A 121 -26.15 -15.29 -16.10
N ARG A 122 -25.00 -14.71 -16.48
CA ARG A 122 -23.78 -14.76 -15.67
C ARG A 122 -23.91 -13.76 -14.53
N GLU A 123 -23.23 -14.05 -13.43
CA GLU A 123 -23.14 -13.12 -12.32
C GLU A 123 -22.60 -11.77 -12.79
N PRO A 124 -23.11 -10.66 -12.22
CA PRO A 124 -22.69 -9.32 -12.60
C PRO A 124 -21.21 -9.12 -12.29
N PHE A 125 -20.42 -8.73 -13.30
CA PHE A 125 -19.04 -8.29 -13.09
C PHE A 125 -19.05 -6.87 -12.50
N THR A 126 -18.99 -6.78 -11.17
CA THR A 126 -19.08 -5.52 -10.42
C THR A 126 -17.71 -5.00 -9.99
N PHE A 127 -17.67 -3.73 -9.60
CA PHE A 127 -16.46 -3.12 -9.04
C PHE A 127 -16.04 -3.80 -7.73
N GLU A 128 -16.99 -4.26 -6.93
CA GLU A 128 -16.74 -4.89 -5.64
C GLU A 128 -15.93 -6.19 -5.78
N ILE A 129 -16.16 -6.97 -6.84
CA ILE A 129 -15.35 -8.16 -7.16
C ILE A 129 -13.90 -7.77 -7.47
N ILE A 130 -13.69 -6.68 -8.21
CA ILE A 130 -12.35 -6.17 -8.53
C ILE A 130 -11.64 -5.66 -7.28
N GLU A 131 -12.36 -4.96 -6.41
CA GLU A 131 -11.82 -4.47 -5.13
C GLU A 131 -11.45 -5.64 -4.20
N GLU A 132 -12.23 -6.72 -4.20
CA GLU A 132 -11.89 -7.96 -3.49
C GLU A 132 -10.63 -8.63 -4.06
N ILE A 133 -10.54 -8.81 -5.38
CA ILE A 133 -9.35 -9.37 -6.03
C ILE A 133 -8.13 -8.48 -5.76
N SER A 134 -8.27 -7.16 -5.83
CA SER A 134 -7.23 -6.21 -5.43
C SER A 134 -6.74 -6.46 -4.02
N ARG A 135 -7.64 -6.59 -3.03
CA ARG A 135 -7.26 -6.88 -1.64
C ARG A 135 -6.54 -8.21 -1.49
N ILE A 136 -7.01 -9.26 -2.16
CA ILE A 136 -6.37 -10.58 -2.12
C ILE A 136 -4.95 -10.50 -2.68
N ILE A 137 -4.74 -9.80 -3.80
CA ILE A 137 -3.43 -9.61 -4.41
C ILE A 137 -2.51 -8.73 -3.55
N ALA A 138 -3.08 -7.69 -2.94
CA ALA A 138 -2.37 -6.75 -2.07
C ALA A 138 -1.83 -7.42 -0.80
N GLY A 139 -2.52 -8.46 -0.34
CA GLY A 139 -2.26 -9.12 0.94
C GLY A 139 -2.54 -8.21 2.14
N GLU A 140 -2.32 -8.75 3.33
CA GLU A 140 -2.33 -7.96 4.57
C GLU A 140 -0.98 -7.26 4.76
N VAL A 141 -0.98 -6.12 5.48
CA VAL A 141 0.27 -5.49 5.91
C VAL A 141 0.88 -6.38 6.99
N GLN A 142 1.92 -7.14 6.64
CA GLN A 142 2.75 -7.84 7.61
C GLN A 142 3.91 -6.92 7.98
N GLY A 143 3.75 -6.18 9.08
CA GLY A 143 4.91 -5.65 9.79
C GLY A 143 5.70 -6.85 10.34
N PHE A 144 7.01 -6.84 10.18
CA PHE A 144 7.85 -7.84 10.84
C PHE A 144 7.85 -7.49 12.33
N VAL A 145 7.18 -8.29 13.16
CA VAL A 145 7.29 -8.16 14.62
C VAL A 145 8.52 -8.98 15.00
N GLU A 146 9.59 -8.30 15.44
CA GLU A 146 10.59 -8.99 16.26
C GLU A 146 9.86 -9.53 17.50
N ASP A 147 9.93 -10.84 17.68
CA ASP A 147 9.37 -11.67 18.75
C ASP A 147 7.99 -12.32 18.46
N GLU A 148 8.05 -13.61 18.12
CA GLU A 148 6.95 -14.59 18.19
C GLU A 148 6.38 -14.76 19.62
N ASP A 149 6.91 -14.08 20.64
CA ASP A 149 6.49 -14.21 22.05
C ASP A 149 5.58 -13.06 22.58
N VAL A 150 5.18 -12.09 21.75
CA VAL A 150 4.29 -10.97 22.19
C VAL A 150 2.94 -10.95 21.48
N SER A 151 2.35 -12.12 21.24
CA SER A 151 1.01 -12.24 20.60
C SER A 151 -0.18 -11.86 21.50
N GLU A 152 0.02 -11.14 22.61
CA GLU A 152 -1.09 -10.71 23.50
C GLU A 152 -1.14 -9.20 23.81
N ALA A 153 -0.48 -8.34 23.03
CA ALA A 153 -0.69 -6.90 23.15
C ALA A 153 -1.85 -6.44 22.24
N LYS A 154 -3.04 -6.38 22.86
CA LYS A 154 -4.29 -5.84 22.31
C LYS A 154 -4.09 -4.55 21.50
N THR A 155 -4.76 -4.50 20.36
CA THR A 155 -5.02 -3.33 19.51
C THR A 155 -5.14 -2.02 20.30
N SER A 156 -4.26 -1.06 20.03
CA SER A 156 -4.19 0.26 20.66
C SER A 156 -5.34 1.19 20.22
N GLN A 157 -6.56 0.86 20.60
CA GLN A 157 -7.72 1.76 20.44
C GLN A 157 -8.45 2.09 21.75
N ASP A 158 -7.83 1.88 22.93
CA ASP A 158 -8.51 2.04 24.22
C ASP A 158 -7.71 2.83 25.30
N GLN A 159 -6.76 3.68 24.89
CA GLN A 159 -5.99 4.53 25.82
C GLN A 159 -6.26 6.04 25.66
N ALA A 160 -7.49 6.43 25.29
CA ALA A 160 -7.91 7.84 25.29
C ALA A 160 -8.91 8.19 26.41
N GLN A 161 -9.14 7.30 27.37
CA GLN A 161 -10.00 7.57 28.54
C GLN A 161 -9.36 7.08 29.84
N ALA A 162 -8.25 7.68 30.24
CA ALA A 162 -7.75 7.56 31.60
C ALA A 162 -6.75 8.68 31.96
N TRP A 163 -7.11 9.94 31.71
CA TRP A 163 -6.53 11.11 32.38
C TRP A 163 -7.66 12.10 32.67
#